data_AF-A0A7V0JDU9-F1
#
_entry.id   AF-A0A7V0JDU9-F1
#
_cell.length_a   1.000
_cell.length_b   1.000
_cell.length_c   1.000
_cell.angle_alpha   90.00
_cell.angle_beta   90.00
_cell.angle_gamma   90.00
#
_symmetry.space_group_name_H-M   'P 1'
#
loop_
_entity.id
_entity.type
_entity.pdbx_description
1 polymer ?
#
loop_
_entity_poly.entity_id
_entity_poly.type
_entity_poly.pdbx_seq_one_letter_code
_entity_poly.pdbx_strand_id
1 'polypeptide(L)' 'MPLKHGWGHSLVSQACKLASAAEVKHLVLFHHDPDRTDGELDVIQDNARAWFKKNGDNIQCTVAFEGLTINI' A
#
# COMPACT_ATOMS: atom_id res chain seq x y z
N MET A 1 14.10 1.48 -0.13
CA MET A 1 14.76 0.47 0.72
C MET A 1 16.01 -0.05 0.00
N PRO A 2 17.14 0.64 0.11
CA PRO A 2 18.37 0.25 -0.59
C PRO A 2 18.91 -1.10 -0.10
N LEU A 3 18.80 -1.37 1.20
CA LEU A 3 19.35 -2.56 1.86
C LEU A 3 18.65 -3.87 1.50
N LYS A 4 17.37 -3.81 1.10
CA LYS A 4 16.54 -4.97 0.74
C LYS A 4 16.24 -5.02 -0.77
N HIS A 5 17.00 -4.25 -1.57
CA HIS A 5 16.85 -4.25 -3.02
C HIS A 5 17.29 -5.61 -3.60
N GLY A 6 16.57 -6.10 -4.61
CA GLY A 6 16.84 -7.41 -5.23
C GLY A 6 16.20 -8.62 -4.54
N TRP A 7 15.50 -8.44 -3.41
CA TRP A 7 14.80 -9.53 -2.71
C TRP A 7 13.47 -9.94 -3.36
N GLY A 8 13.07 -9.27 -4.45
CA GLY A 8 11.80 -9.53 -5.14
C GLY A 8 10.57 -8.82 -4.55
N HIS A 9 10.75 -7.89 -3.60
CA HIS A 9 9.65 -7.10 -3.04
C HIS A 9 9.38 -5.81 -3.82
N SER A 10 8.11 -5.43 -3.88
CA SER A 10 7.68 -4.13 -4.42
C SER A 10 7.79 -3.02 -3.37
N LEU A 11 8.12 -1.81 -3.81
CA LEU A 11 7.89 -0.61 -3.02
C LEU A 11 6.39 -0.29 -3.00
N VAL A 12 5.90 0.31 -1.91
CA VAL A 12 4.50 0.77 -1.82
C VAL A 12 4.15 1.71 -2.98
N SER A 13 5.08 2.59 -3.38
CA SER A 13 4.87 3.49 -4.52
C SER A 13 4.73 2.76 -5.86
N GLN A 14 5.35 1.58 -6.02
CA GLN A 14 5.17 0.76 -7.22
C GLN A 14 3.77 0.12 -7.21
N ALA A 15 3.31 -0.37 -6.05
CA ALA A 15 1.96 -0.90 -5.89
C ALA A 15 0.89 0.18 -6.14
N CYS A 16 1.06 1.40 -5.62
CA CYS A 16 0.16 2.53 -5.89
C CYS A 16 0.08 2.86 -7.39
N LYS A 17 1.23 2.96 -8.07
CA LYS A 17 1.27 3.22 -9.51
C LYS A 17 0.57 2.13 -10.31
N LEU A 18 0.78 0.86 -9.94
CA LEU A 18 0.12 -0.26 -10.60
C LEU A 18 -1.40 -0.23 -10.38
N ALA A 19 -1.85 0.04 -9.16
CA ALA A 19 -3.28 0.16 -8.84
C ALA A 19 -3.96 1.28 -9.62
N SER A 20 -3.33 2.45 -9.71
CA SER A 20 -3.78 3.58 -10.52
C SER A 20 -3.88 3.20 -12.00
N ALA A 21 -2.81 2.62 -12.57
CA ALA A 21 -2.78 2.21 -13.98
C ALA A 21 -3.82 1.11 -14.32
N ALA A 22 -4.19 0.28 -13.35
CA ALA A 22 -5.19 -0.77 -13.50
C ALA A 22 -6.62 -0.32 -13.14
N GLU A 23 -6.82 0.93 -12.72
CA GLU A 23 -8.11 1.50 -12.34
C GLU A 23 -8.88 0.66 -11.31
N VAL A 24 -8.15 0.05 -10.36
CA VAL A 24 -8.78 -0.81 -9.33
C VAL A 24 -9.60 0.03 -8.36
N LYS A 25 -10.66 -0.54 -7.79
CA LYS A 25 -11.48 0.17 -6.78
C LYS A 25 -10.80 0.25 -5.40
N HIS A 26 -10.02 -0.77 -5.05
CA HIS A 26 -9.41 -0.91 -3.73
C HIS A 26 -8.04 -1.60 -3.84
N LEU A 27 -7.00 -0.92 -3.36
CA LEU A 27 -5.67 -1.49 -3.13
C LEU A 27 -5.54 -1.94 -1.66
N VAL A 28 -5.16 -3.19 -1.45
CA VAL A 28 -4.86 -3.74 -0.13
C VAL A 28 -3.38 -4.10 -0.08
N LEU A 29 -2.62 -3.40 0.76
CA LEU A 29 -1.19 -3.65 0.96
C LEU A 29 -1.02 -4.75 2.01
N PHE A 30 -0.24 -5.78 1.70
CA PHE A 30 0.06 -6.89 2.60
C PHE A 30 1.53 -7.30 2.47
N HIS A 31 1.97 -8.23 3.32
CA HIS A 31 3.36 -8.73 3.37
C HIS A 31 4.36 -7.61 3.67
N HIS A 32 4.05 -6.87 4.72
CA HIS A 32 4.88 -5.77 5.20
C HIS A 32 6.21 -6.30 5.71
N ASP A 33 7.21 -5.43 5.65
CA ASP A 33 8.50 -5.68 6.30
C ASP A 33 8.30 -5.88 7.82
N PRO A 34 8.72 -7.03 8.40
CA PRO A 34 8.50 -7.32 9.82
C PRO A 34 9.22 -6.36 10.77
N ASP A 35 10.20 -5.59 10.29
CA ASP A 35 10.88 -4.56 11.09
C ASP A 35 10.03 -3.28 11.27
N ARG A 36 8.88 -3.16 10.58
CA ARG A 36 7.99 -2.00 10.70
C ARG A 36 7.04 -2.15 11.89
N THR A 37 6.89 -1.07 12.61
CA THR A 37 5.87 -0.89 13.66
C THR A 37 4.49 -0.57 13.08
N ASP A 38 3.44 -0.80 13.85
CA ASP A 38 2.07 -0.47 13.47
C ASP A 38 1.91 1.01 13.09
N GLY A 39 2.55 1.92 13.84
CA GLY A 39 2.51 3.35 13.52
C GLY A 39 3.18 3.70 12.19
N GLU A 40 4.23 2.98 11.80
CA GLU A 40 4.85 3.16 10.47
C GLU A 40 3.94 2.62 9.36
N LEU A 41 3.19 1.55 9.62
CA LEU A 41 2.19 1.02 8.70
C LEU A 41 1.02 1.98 8.51
N ASP A 42 0.55 2.63 9.58
CA ASP A 42 -0.47 3.68 9.51
C ASP A 42 0.00 4.86 8.64
N VAL A 43 1.24 5.32 8.86
CA VAL A 43 1.84 6.39 8.03
C VAL A 43 1.95 5.96 6.56
N ILE A 44 2.27 4.70 6.28
CA ILE A 44 2.28 4.17 4.91
C ILE A 44 0.89 4.21 4.28
N GLN A 45 -0.14 3.80 5.01
CA GLN A 45 -1.52 3.83 4.56
C GLN A 45 -1.96 5.25 4.20
N ASP A 46 -1.70 6.21 5.09
CA ASP A 46 -2.07 7.61 4.90
C ASP A 46 -1.33 8.25 3.73
N ASN A 47 -0.03 7.96 3.58
CA ASN A 47 0.76 8.41 2.44
C ASN A 47 0.23 7.85 1.12
N ALA A 48 -0.18 6.58 1.07
CA ALA A 48 -0.76 5.97 -0.12
C ALA A 48 -2.11 6.61 -0.49
N ARG A 49 -2.98 6.85 0.49
CA ARG A 49 -4.26 7.56 0.29
C ARG A 49 -4.05 8.99 -0.21
N ALA A 50 -3.10 9.71 0.39
CA ALA A 50 -2.74 11.06 -0.04
C ALA A 50 -2.18 11.08 -1.48
N TRP A 51 -1.38 10.06 -1.84
CA TRP A 51 -0.87 9.91 -3.19
C TRP A 51 -2.00 9.71 -4.20
N PHE A 52 -2.97 8.81 -3.95
CA PHE A 52 -4.12 8.62 -4.86
C PHE A 52 -4.94 9.90 -5.02
N LYS A 53 -5.26 10.58 -3.91
CA LYS A 53 -5.98 11.86 -3.94
C LYS A 53 -5.25 12.91 -4.78
N LYS A 54 -3.92 12.98 -4.68
CA LYS A 54 -3.09 13.91 -5.47
C LYS A 54 -3.10 13.59 -6.97
N ASN A 55 -3.22 12.31 -7.34
CA ASN A 55 -3.28 11.87 -8.74
C ASN A 55 -4.71 11.92 -9.32
N GLY A 56 -5.72 12.30 -8.54
CA GLY A 56 -7.11 12.35 -8.98
C GLY A 56 -7.82 10.99 -8.95
N ASP A 57 -7.17 9.97 -8.38
CA ASP A 57 -7.68 8.62 -8.27
C ASP A 57 -8.65 8.50 -7.08
N ASN A 58 -9.81 7.88 -7.30
CA ASN A 58 -10.74 7.52 -6.22
C ASN A 58 -10.53 6.07 -5.75
N ILE A 59 -9.27 5.71 -5.51
CA ILE A 59 -8.87 4.36 -5.11
C ILE A 59 -8.81 4.29 -3.58
N GLN A 60 -9.58 3.36 -3.01
CA GLN A 60 -9.45 3.03 -1.59
C GLN A 60 -8.11 2.35 -1.34
N CYS A 61 -7.45 2.67 -0.23
CA CYS A 61 -6.20 2.01 0.15
C CYS A 61 -6.23 1.57 1.61
N THR A 62 -5.92 0.30 1.86
CA THR A 62 -5.86 -0.30 3.20
C THR A 62 -4.55 -1.05 3.37
N VAL A 63 -3.88 -0.85 4.50
CA VAL A 63 -2.81 -1.75 4.95
C VAL A 63 -3.47 -2.87 5.73
N ALA A 64 -3.26 -4.11 5.28
CA ALA A 64 -3.85 -5.29 5.90
C ALA A 64 -3.25 -5.55 7.28
N PHE A 65 -4.07 -6.08 8.19
CA PHE A 65 -3.67 -6.53 9.51
C PHE A 65 -4.33 -7.89 9.79
N GLU A 66 -3.80 -8.63 10.76
CA GLU A 66 -4.31 -9.93 11.14
C GLU A 66 -5.80 -9.85 11.51
N GLY A 67 -6.62 -10.69 10.87
CA GLY A 67 -8.08 -10.71 11.09
C GLY A 67 -8.88 -9.70 10.26
N LEU A 68 -8.24 -8.86 9.44
CA LEU A 68 -8.96 -8.01 8.49
C LEU A 68 -9.82 -8.85 7.55
N THR A 69 -11.11 -8.53 7.48
CA THR A 69 -12.06 -9.10 6.51
C THR A 69 -12.52 -8.02 5.55
N ILE A 70 -12.52 -8.33 4.25
CA ILE A 70 -12.99 -7.43 3.19
C ILE A 70 -14.15 -8.10 2.48
N ASN A 71 -15.27 -7.37 2.40
CA ASN A 71 -16.43 -7.79 1.62
C ASN A 71 -16.32 -7.18 0.23
N ILE A 72 -16.47 -7.99 -0.80
CA ILE A 72 -16.35 -7.61 -2.21
C ILE A 72 -17.70 -7.55 -2.92
#